data_AF-A0A127SZX0-F1
#
_entry.id   AF-A0A127SZX0-F1
#
_cell.length_a   1.000
_cell.length_b   1.000
_cell.length_c   1.000
_cell.angle_alpha   90.00
_cell.angle_beta   90.00
_cell.angle_gamma   90.00
#
_symmetry.space_group_name_H-M   'P 1'
#
loop_
_entity.id
_entity.type
_entity.pdbx_description
1 polymer ?
#
loop_
_entity_poly.entity_id
_entity_poly.type
_entity_poly.pdbx_seq_one_letter_code
_entity_poly.pdbx_strand_id
1 'polypeptide(L)' 'MKLAVVLGAGAGYSLFESRRQAAFWEKLSPKRAESFFPALTCPVQATLRTASLPNAHGMIASGYFDRALQEPFFWKQTV' A
#
# COMPACT_ATOMS: atom_id res chain seq x y z
N MET A 1 -13.99 1.34 22.16
CA MET A 1 -12.83 2.05 21.56
C MET A 1 -12.83 1.78 20.06
N LYS A 2 -12.65 2.77 19.19
CA LYS A 2 -12.60 2.58 17.72
C LYS A 2 -11.18 2.84 17.22
N LEU A 3 -10.65 1.96 16.37
CA LEU A 3 -9.33 2.11 15.76
C LEU A 3 -9.51 2.51 14.28
N ALA A 4 -8.80 3.56 13.86
CA ALA A 4 -8.69 3.94 12.45
C ALA A 4 -7.27 3.65 11.97
N VAL A 5 -7.16 2.98 10.81
CA VAL A 5 -5.89 2.69 10.14
C VAL A 5 -5.89 3.40 8.80
N VAL A 6 -4.85 4.20 8.53
CA VAL A 6 -4.70 4.96 7.29
C VAL A 6 -3.52 4.41 6.52
N LEU A 7 -3.73 4.04 5.25
CA LEU A 7 -2.69 3.57 4.35
C LEU A 7 -2.48 4.62 3.25
N GLY A 8 -1.32 5.28 3.26
CA GLY A 8 -0.94 6.24 2.23
C GLY A 8 -0.09 5.59 1.14
N ALA A 9 -0.40 5.86 -0.13
CA ALA A 9 0.44 5.46 -1.27
C ALA A 9 1.48 6.55 -1.58
N GLY A 10 2.68 6.15 -2.03
CA GLY A 10 3.73 7.08 -2.46
C GLY A 10 4.43 7.87 -1.36
N ALA A 11 4.07 7.66 -0.09
CA ALA A 11 4.69 8.34 1.06
C ALA A 11 5.90 7.55 1.59
N GLY A 12 7.03 7.65 0.88
CA GLY A 12 8.30 7.03 1.31
C GLY A 12 8.90 7.69 2.56
N TYR A 13 9.81 7.00 3.24
CA TYR A 13 10.42 7.53 4.48
C TYR A 13 11.26 8.80 4.25
N SER A 14 11.83 8.99 3.06
CA SER A 14 12.52 10.23 2.68
C SER A 14 11.61 11.46 2.71
N LEU A 15 10.31 11.29 2.40
CA LEU A 15 9.32 12.36 2.52
C LEU A 15 9.16 12.78 3.98
N PHE A 16 9.06 11.81 4.88
CA PHE A 16 9.05 12.07 6.33
C PHE A 16 10.33 12.79 6.77
N GLU A 17 11.51 12.32 6.38
CA GLU A 17 12.78 12.96 6.74
C GLU A 17 12.84 14.43 6.28
N SER A 18 12.34 14.73 5.09
CA SER A 18 12.29 16.09 4.53
C SER A 18 11.28 17.02 5.21
N ARG A 19 10.40 16.48 6.07
CA ARG A 19 9.30 17.21 6.74
C ARG A 19 9.26 17.00 8.26
N ARG A 20 10.21 16.27 8.83
CA ARG A 20 10.20 15.82 10.24
C ARG A 20 10.15 16.95 11.27
N GLN A 21 10.51 18.18 10.89
CA GLN A 21 10.48 19.37 11.76
C GLN A 21 9.06 19.92 11.96
N ALA A 22 8.07 19.47 11.19
CA ALA A 22 6.70 19.92 11.39
C ALA A 22 6.16 19.43 12.75
N ALA A 23 5.55 20.32 13.53
CA ALA A 23 5.01 20.05 14.87
C ALA A 23 4.01 18.87 14.91
N PHE A 24 3.41 18.52 13.78
CA PHE A 24 2.57 17.33 13.66
C PHE A 24 3.32 16.04 14.02
N TRP A 25 4.58 15.89 13.58
CA TRP A 25 5.35 14.66 13.73
C TRP A 25 5.87 14.43 15.16
N GLU A 26 6.01 15.48 15.96
CA GLU A 26 6.43 15.39 17.38
C GLU A 26 5.45 14.57 18.23
N LYS A 27 4.19 14.49 17.80
CA LYS A 27 3.12 13.75 18.49
C LYS A 27 3.08 12.27 18.13
N LEU A 28 3.93 11.83 17.21
CA LEU A 28 3.94 10.47 16.65
C LEU A 28 5.27 9.78 16.96
N SER A 29 5.26 8.44 16.90
CA SER A 29 6.48 7.62 17.00
C SER A 29 6.75 6.94 15.65
N PRO A 30 7.33 7.66 14.68
CA PRO A 30 7.57 7.13 13.33
C PRO A 30 8.56 5.96 13.38
N LYS A 31 8.24 4.90 12.64
CA LYS A 31 9.11 3.74 12.44
C LYS A 31 9.25 3.46 10.95
N ARG A 32 10.47 3.17 10.51
CA ARG A 32 10.71 2.69 9.15
C ARG A 32 10.20 1.26 9.05
N ALA A 33 9.52 0.95 7.95
CA ALA A 33 9.09 -0.39 7.61
C ALA A 33 9.52 -0.70 6.18
N GLU A 34 9.90 -1.94 5.93
CA GLU A 34 10.12 -2.42 4.58
C GLU A 34 8.78 -2.73 3.89
N SER A 35 8.76 -2.54 2.57
CA SER A 35 7.59 -2.88 1.76
C SER A 35 7.59 -4.38 1.44
N PHE A 36 6.46 -4.88 0.97
CA PHE A 36 6.35 -6.22 0.40
C PHE A 36 6.67 -6.23 -1.09
N PHE A 37 7.07 -7.40 -1.60
CA PHE A 37 7.19 -7.63 -3.03
C PHE A 37 5.89 -8.26 -3.59
N PRO A 38 5.38 -7.78 -4.75
CA PRO A 38 5.86 -6.64 -5.50
C PRO A 38 5.47 -5.31 -4.83
N ALA A 39 6.36 -4.32 -4.87
CA ALA A 39 6.19 -3.01 -4.23
C ALA A 39 5.23 -2.10 -5.04
N LEU A 40 4.04 -2.62 -5.32
CA LEU A 40 2.94 -1.95 -6.00
C LEU A 40 1.81 -1.67 -5.00
N THR A 41 1.04 -0.62 -5.24
CA THR A 41 0.00 -0.14 -4.32
C THR A 41 -1.04 -1.21 -3.97
N CYS A 42 -1.65 -1.86 -4.98
CA CYS A 42 -2.68 -2.89 -4.78
C CYS A 42 -2.18 -4.09 -3.96
N PRO A 43 -1.09 -4.77 -4.34
CA PRO A 43 -0.54 -5.90 -3.58
C PRO A 43 -0.20 -5.54 -2.14
N VAL A 44 0.51 -4.43 -1.90
CA VAL A 44 0.92 -4.01 -0.55
C VAL A 44 -0.30 -3.68 0.31
N GLN A 45 -1.30 -2.98 -0.22
CA GLN A 45 -2.54 -2.69 0.50
C GLN A 45 -3.31 -3.98 0.85
N ALA A 46 -3.39 -4.94 -0.07
CA ALA A 46 -4.03 -6.23 0.18
C ALA A 46 -3.28 -7.05 1.24
N THR A 47 -1.95 -7.08 1.20
CA THR A 47 -1.11 -7.72 2.21
C THR A 47 -1.34 -7.11 3.59
N LEU A 48 -1.31 -5.78 3.70
CA LEU A 48 -1.56 -5.08 4.97
C LEU A 48 -2.99 -5.29 5.48
N ARG A 49 -3.98 -5.39 4.59
CA ARG A 49 -5.39 -5.59 4.96
C ARG A 49 -5.70 -7.01 5.43
N THR A 50 -5.08 -8.00 4.80
CA THR A 50 -5.38 -9.43 5.01
C THR A 50 -4.36 -10.12 5.91
N ALA A 51 -3.22 -9.47 6.20
CA ALA A 51 -2.07 -10.07 6.88
C ALA A 51 -1.58 -11.37 6.20
N SER A 52 -1.66 -11.44 4.87
CA SER A 52 -1.25 -12.60 4.08
C SER A 52 -0.43 -12.16 2.86
N LEU A 53 0.37 -13.05 2.27
CA LEU A 53 1.22 -12.74 1.12
C LEU A 53 0.44 -12.81 -0.21
N PRO A 54 0.99 -12.25 -1.32
CA PRO A 54 0.29 -12.24 -2.61
C PRO A 54 -0.15 -13.59 -3.16
N ASN A 55 0.59 -14.66 -2.87
CA ASN A 55 0.20 -16.02 -3.23
C ASN A 55 -1.04 -16.53 -2.48
N ALA A 56 -1.38 -15.94 -1.32
CA ALA A 56 -2.53 -16.30 -0.52
C ALA A 56 -3.76 -15.43 -0.84
N HIS A 57 -3.59 -14.11 -1.00
CA HIS A 57 -4.71 -13.20 -1.28
C HIS A 57 -4.97 -12.92 -2.78
N GLY A 58 -4.10 -13.37 -3.68
CA GLY A 58 -4.30 -13.29 -5.14
C GLY A 58 -4.05 -11.93 -5.79
N MET A 59 -4.05 -10.83 -5.03
CA MET A 59 -3.71 -9.49 -5.52
C MET A 59 -2.19 -9.34 -5.79
N ILE A 60 -1.74 -9.74 -6.99
CA ILE A 60 -0.31 -9.72 -7.39
C ILE A 60 0.12 -8.50 -8.21
N ALA A 61 -0.82 -7.70 -8.70
CA ALA A 61 -0.58 -6.49 -9.50
C ALA A 61 -1.76 -5.51 -9.33
N SER A 62 -1.75 -4.36 -10.02
CA SER A 62 -2.90 -3.44 -10.07
C SER A 62 -4.04 -3.93 -10.99
N GLY A 63 -3.78 -4.97 -11.76
CA GLY A 63 -4.69 -5.52 -12.74
C GLY A 63 -4.06 -6.72 -13.45
N TYR A 64 -4.73 -7.22 -14.48
CA TYR A 64 -4.24 -8.31 -15.32
C TYR A 64 -4.62 -8.06 -16.78
N PHE A 65 -3.91 -8.70 -17.70
CA PHE A 65 -4.28 -8.72 -19.11
C PHE A 65 -5.10 -9.97 -19.39
N ASP A 66 -6.34 -9.80 -19.85
CA ASP A 66 -7.19 -10.92 -20.26
C ASP A 66 -6.82 -11.34 -21.68
N ARG A 67 -6.31 -12.57 -21.83
CA ARG A 67 -5.85 -13.08 -23.12
C ARG A 67 -6.99 -13.47 -24.07
N ALA A 68 -8.17 -13.79 -23.56
CA ALA A 68 -9.31 -14.15 -24.40
C ALA A 68 -9.90 -12.89 -25.04
N LEU A 69 -9.95 -11.80 -24.28
CA LEU A 69 -10.47 -10.51 -24.73
C LEU A 69 -9.40 -9.62 -25.36
N GLN A 70 -8.12 -9.93 -25.17
CA GLN A 70 -6.97 -9.10 -25.60
C GLN A 70 -7.00 -7.68 -24.99
N GLU A 71 -7.45 -7.56 -23.74
CA GLU A 71 -7.66 -6.27 -23.07
C GLU A 71 -7.08 -6.25 -21.64
N PRO A 72 -6.59 -5.09 -21.17
CA PRO A 72 -6.19 -4.91 -19.78
C PRO A 72 -7.40 -4.67 -18.86
N PHE A 73 -7.43 -5.38 -17.74
CA PHE A 73 -8.40 -5.21 -16.66
C PHE A 73 -7.71 -4.71 -15.40
N PHE A 74 -8.35 -3.78 -14.70
CA PHE A 74 -7.88 -3.24 -13.43
C PHE A 74 -8.81 -3.64 -12.29
N TRP A 75 -8.26 -3.82 -11.10
CA TRP A 75 -9.09 -4.02 -9.91
C TRP A 75 -9.90 -2.77 -9.63
N LYS A 76 -11.14 -2.95 -9.15
CA LYS A 76 -11.93 -1.81 -8.66
C LYS A 76 -11.31 -1.31 -7.36
N GLN A 77 -10.56 -0.23 -7.46
CA GLN A 77 -9.97 0.46 -6.32
C GLN A 77 -10.84 1.66 -5.96
N THR A 78 -11.14 1.84 -4.67
CA THR A 78 -11.67 3.11 -4.17
C THR A 78 -10.48 3.95 -3.74
N VAL A 79 -10.35 5.14 -4.34
CA VAL A 79 -9.38 6.17 -3.96
C VAL A 79 -9.92 6.97 -2.79
#